data_AF-A0A3B1D920-F1
#
_entry.id   AF-A0A3B1D920-F1
#
_cell.length_a   1.000
_cell.length_b   1.000
_cell.length_c   1.000
_cell.angle_alpha   90.00
_cell.angle_beta   90.00
_cell.angle_gamma   90.00
#
_symmetry.space_group_name_H-M   'P 1'
#
loop_
_entity.id
_entity.type
_entity.pdbx_description
1 polymer ?
#
loop_
_entity_poly.entity_id
_entity_poly.type
_entity_poly.pdbx_seq_one_letter_code
_entity_poly.pdbx_strand_id
1 'polypeptide(L)'
;MVKRNGMLTTLSVIAITLAALGIASILFGVGAIIFKDKIESRLTSGEGKVAQIQKEMQTELTEKMEPWKPFTYGSLFLKAGVVVLLMLGGIKAYKMDENGRSLLVTAFIAGVVFEAISFYPILQIQQSAMEVTTKYQKRIMEAKQPPGTHLSPEAEAIFEGAMKASLMLGLLVAFGLIALKVSFYTYGFYYMRKPQVVALYEGRSNPENFLEEVEE
;
A
#
# COMPACT_ATOMS: atom_id res chain seq x y z
N MET A 1 -14.70 25.30 27.92
CA MET A 1 -14.43 24.06 27.15
C MET A 1 -14.74 24.21 25.66
N VAL A 2 -13.72 24.29 24.80
CA VAL A 2 -13.94 24.25 23.34
C VAL A 2 -14.38 22.85 22.91
N LYS A 3 -15.61 22.72 22.39
CA LYS A 3 -16.18 21.44 21.97
C LYS A 3 -15.36 20.86 20.80
N ARG A 4 -14.69 19.74 21.06
CA ARG A 4 -13.88 19.01 20.08
C ARG A 4 -14.72 18.65 18.84
N ASN A 5 -14.27 19.07 17.67
CA ASN A 5 -14.95 18.78 16.41
C ASN A 5 -14.85 17.26 16.11
N GLY A 6 -15.99 16.59 15.99
CA GLY A 6 -16.06 15.15 15.72
C GLY A 6 -15.30 14.75 14.45
N MET A 7 -15.31 15.61 13.42
CA MET A 7 -14.64 15.32 12.15
C MET A 7 -13.12 15.28 12.27
N LEU A 8 -12.51 16.11 13.13
CA LEU A 8 -11.07 16.07 13.36
C LEU A 8 -10.66 14.75 14.01
N THR A 9 -11.46 14.27 14.97
CA THR A 9 -11.27 12.94 15.58
C THR A 9 -11.30 11.83 14.54
N THR A 10 -12.31 11.85 13.67
CA THR A 10 -12.46 10.86 12.59
C THR A 10 -11.26 10.88 11.66
N LEU A 11 -10.80 12.06 11.22
CA LEU A 11 -9.62 12.18 10.36
C LEU A 11 -8.35 11.64 11.03
N SER A 12 -8.11 11.97 12.29
CA SER A 12 -6.95 11.47 13.04
C SER A 12 -6.99 9.94 13.20
N VAL A 13 -8.16 9.38 13.51
CA VAL A 13 -8.32 7.92 13.64
C VAL A 13 -8.07 7.23 12.31
N ILE A 14 -8.65 7.72 11.21
CA ILE A 14 -8.42 7.14 9.87
C ILE A 14 -6.93 7.24 9.50
N ALA A 15 -6.27 8.37 9.77
CA ALA A 15 -4.83 8.52 9.51
C ALA A 15 -3.98 7.48 10.28
N ILE A 16 -4.30 7.26 11.57
CA ILE A 16 -3.64 6.25 12.41
C ILE A 16 -3.89 4.83 11.86
N THR A 17 -5.14 4.51 11.49
CA THR A 17 -5.48 3.21 10.92
C THR A 17 -4.76 2.96 9.60
N LEU A 18 -4.72 3.95 8.70
CA LEU A 18 -3.99 3.85 7.44
C LEU A 18 -2.48 3.69 7.67
N ALA A 19 -1.92 4.39 8.66
CA ALA A 19 -0.53 4.23 9.04
C ALA A 19 -0.26 2.81 9.56
N ALA A 20 -1.11 2.27 10.43
CA ALA A 20 -0.97 0.90 10.94
C ALA A 20 -1.02 -0.16 9.82
N LEU A 21 -1.96 -0.02 8.87
CA LEU A 21 -2.01 -0.86 7.67
C LEU A 21 -0.75 -0.69 6.80
N GLY A 22 -0.24 0.54 6.70
CA GLY A 22 1.02 0.86 6.03
C GLY A 22 2.21 0.14 6.67
N ILE A 23 2.32 0.15 8.00
CA ILE A 23 3.36 -0.58 8.76
C ILE A 23 3.26 -2.07 8.48
N ALA A 24 2.06 -2.66 8.60
CA ALA A 24 1.85 -4.08 8.31
C ALA A 24 2.31 -4.43 6.89
N SER A 25 1.94 -3.62 5.90
CA SER A 25 2.37 -3.78 4.51
C SER A 25 3.90 -3.69 4.33
N ILE A 26 4.57 -2.78 5.04
CA ILE A 26 6.03 -2.67 5.03
C ILE A 26 6.67 -3.92 5.65
N LEU A 27 6.16 -4.37 6.80
CA LEU A 27 6.65 -5.56 7.48
C LEU A 27 6.51 -6.82 6.61
N PHE A 28 5.38 -6.98 5.92
CA PHE A 28 5.20 -8.06 4.94
C PHE A 28 6.21 -7.96 3.79
N GLY A 29 6.47 -6.76 3.27
CA GLY A 29 7.45 -6.55 2.20
C GLY A 29 8.88 -6.91 2.65
N VAL A 30 9.30 -6.43 3.81
CA VAL A 30 10.62 -6.77 4.40
C VAL A 30 10.71 -8.26 4.72
N GLY A 31 9.65 -8.83 5.30
CA GLY A 31 9.58 -10.26 5.59
C GLY A 31 9.72 -11.11 4.32
N ALA A 32 9.04 -10.74 3.23
CA ALA A 32 9.16 -11.43 1.96
C ALA A 32 10.60 -11.40 1.40
N ILE A 33 11.34 -10.31 1.62
CA ILE A 33 12.76 -10.20 1.22
C ILE A 33 13.63 -11.12 2.10
N ILE A 34 13.49 -11.06 3.42
CA ILE A 34 14.32 -11.83 4.37
C ILE A 34 14.06 -13.34 4.25
N PHE A 35 12.80 -13.72 4.04
CA PHE A 35 12.40 -15.13 3.96
C PHE A 35 12.35 -15.65 2.51
N LYS A 36 12.85 -14.90 1.53
CA LYS A 36 12.84 -15.28 0.11
C LYS A 36 13.40 -16.69 -0.09
N ASP A 37 14.59 -16.97 0.42
CA ASP A 37 15.27 -18.28 0.25
C ASP A 37 14.49 -19.44 0.90
N LYS A 38 13.83 -19.18 2.05
CA LYS A 38 12.99 -20.19 2.73
C LYS A 38 11.69 -20.45 1.98
N ILE A 39 11.12 -19.43 1.34
CA ILE A 39 9.92 -19.56 0.52
C ILE A 39 10.28 -20.25 -0.80
N GLU A 40 11.37 -19.84 -1.45
CA GLU A 40 11.86 -20.44 -2.69
C GLU A 40 12.22 -21.91 -2.49
N SER A 41 12.95 -22.27 -1.44
CA SER A 41 13.27 -23.67 -1.13
C SER A 41 12.03 -24.53 -0.88
N ARG A 42 10.97 -24.00 -0.26
CA ARG A 42 9.70 -24.73 -0.08
C ARG A 42 8.85 -24.82 -1.34
N LEU A 43 8.91 -23.82 -2.21
CA LEU A 43 8.20 -23.84 -3.49
C LEU A 43 8.90 -24.72 -4.52
N THR A 44 10.22 -24.86 -4.42
CA THR A 44 11.05 -25.65 -5.35
C THR A 44 11.45 -27.03 -4.82
N SER A 45 11.06 -27.39 -3.59
CA SER A 45 11.34 -28.72 -3.01
C SER A 45 10.57 -29.87 -3.66
N GLY A 46 9.76 -29.62 -4.68
CA GLY A 46 9.11 -30.67 -5.46
C GLY A 46 10.06 -31.26 -6.50
N GLU A 47 10.07 -32.57 -6.66
CA GLU A 47 10.74 -33.23 -7.80
C GLU A 47 9.78 -33.25 -9.01
N GLY A 48 10.28 -32.88 -10.20
CA GLY A 48 9.55 -33.04 -11.46
C GLY A 48 9.47 -31.80 -12.36
N LYS A 49 8.86 -31.97 -13.54
CA LYS A 49 8.78 -30.94 -14.60
C LYS A 49 8.15 -29.63 -14.12
N VAL A 50 7.14 -29.71 -13.25
CA VAL A 50 6.44 -28.53 -12.71
C VAL A 50 7.37 -27.68 -11.85
N ALA A 51 8.20 -28.29 -11.01
CA ALA A 51 9.15 -27.57 -10.16
C ALA A 51 10.23 -26.85 -10.99
N GLN A 52 10.70 -27.49 -12.07
CA GLN A 52 11.61 -26.85 -13.02
C GLN A 52 10.98 -25.63 -13.70
N ILE A 53 9.73 -25.75 -14.18
CA ILE A 53 8.99 -24.64 -14.80
C ILE A 53 8.77 -23.50 -13.79
N GLN A 54 8.48 -23.81 -12.53
CA GLN A 54 8.35 -22.80 -11.47
C GLN A 54 9.67 -22.09 -11.18
N LYS A 55 10.81 -22.81 -11.17
CA LYS A 55 12.14 -22.22 -11.00
C LYS A 55 12.51 -21.30 -12.16
N GLU A 56 12.21 -21.70 -13.40
CA GLU A 56 12.40 -20.86 -14.58
C GLU A 56 11.54 -19.60 -14.50
N MET A 57 10.27 -19.74 -14.10
CA MET A 57 9.36 -18.61 -13.87
C MET A 57 9.90 -17.62 -12.84
N GLN A 58 10.36 -18.11 -11.68
CA GLN A 58 10.94 -17.28 -10.62
C GLN A 58 12.24 -16.58 -11.06
N THR A 59 13.05 -17.26 -11.86
CA THR A 59 14.29 -16.71 -12.43
C THR A 59 13.96 -15.55 -13.38
N GLU A 60 13.05 -15.76 -14.34
CA GLU A 60 12.64 -14.73 -15.30
C GLU A 60 11.92 -13.56 -14.61
N LEU A 61 11.10 -13.83 -13.59
CA LEU A 61 10.49 -12.78 -12.75
C LEU A 61 11.57 -11.95 -12.05
N THR A 62 12.57 -12.60 -11.44
CA THR A 62 13.65 -11.90 -10.73
C THR A 62 14.45 -11.03 -11.69
N GLU A 63 14.78 -11.55 -12.88
CA GLU A 63 15.50 -10.81 -13.92
C GLU A 63 14.71 -9.59 -14.40
N LYS A 64 13.41 -9.73 -14.65
CA LYS A 64 12.52 -8.62 -15.04
C LYS A 64 12.35 -7.58 -13.92
N MET A 65 12.42 -8.01 -12.66
CA MET A 65 12.30 -7.13 -11.50
C MET A 65 13.64 -6.47 -11.10
N GLU A 66 14.78 -7.00 -11.54
CA GLU A 66 16.12 -6.50 -11.18
C GLU A 66 16.28 -4.98 -11.40
N PRO A 67 15.90 -4.41 -12.57
CA PRO A 67 16.05 -2.97 -12.82
C PRO A 67 15.19 -2.11 -11.88
N TRP A 68 14.12 -2.69 -11.34
CA TRP A 68 13.17 -2.00 -10.47
C TRP A 68 13.49 -2.14 -8.99
N LYS A 69 14.50 -2.95 -8.61
CA LYS A 69 14.89 -3.11 -7.20
C LYS A 69 15.26 -1.79 -6.51
N PRO A 70 16.10 -0.91 -7.09
CA PRO A 70 16.45 0.36 -6.43
C PRO A 70 15.21 1.21 -6.17
N PHE A 71 14.30 1.27 -7.14
CA PHE A 71 13.03 1.95 -6.99
C PHE A 71 12.17 1.31 -5.89
N THR A 72 12.07 -0.02 -5.87
CA THR A 72 11.29 -0.75 -4.87
C THR A 72 11.80 -0.46 -3.46
N TYR A 73 13.11 -0.55 -3.23
CA TYR A 73 13.70 -0.22 -1.94
C TYR A 73 13.52 1.26 -1.57
N GLY A 74 13.79 2.18 -2.51
CA GLY A 74 13.59 3.62 -2.29
C GLY A 74 12.14 3.95 -1.94
N SER A 75 11.18 3.36 -2.66
CA SER A 75 9.75 3.53 -2.40
C SER A 75 9.35 2.96 -1.03
N LEU A 76 9.98 1.88 -0.57
CA LEU A 76 9.74 1.32 0.77
C LEU A 76 10.18 2.28 1.87
N PHE A 77 11.35 2.91 1.74
CA PHE A 77 11.82 3.93 2.68
C PHE A 77 10.93 5.17 2.67
N LEU A 78 10.56 5.67 1.49
CA LEU A 78 9.65 6.81 1.36
C LEU A 78 8.28 6.50 1.99
N LYS A 79 7.73 5.32 1.72
CA LYS A 79 6.48 4.84 2.31
C LYS A 79 6.58 4.77 3.83
N ALA A 80 7.69 4.26 4.37
CA ALA A 80 7.93 4.24 5.81
C ALA A 80 7.92 5.65 6.40
N GLY A 81 8.57 6.61 5.74
CA GLY A 81 8.52 8.03 6.13
C GLY A 81 7.11 8.59 6.16
N VAL A 82 6.32 8.39 5.10
CA VAL A 82 4.91 8.82 5.02
C VAL A 82 4.08 8.19 6.13
N VAL A 83 4.26 6.89 6.38
CA VAL A 83 3.54 6.14 7.42
C VAL A 83 3.87 6.67 8.82
N VAL A 84 5.14 6.94 9.10
CA VAL A 84 5.56 7.55 10.39
C VAL A 84 4.96 8.94 10.55
N LEU A 85 4.99 9.78 9.51
CA LEU A 85 4.38 11.10 9.53
C LEU A 85 2.86 11.03 9.76
N LEU A 86 2.15 10.12 9.09
CA LEU A 86 0.71 9.91 9.30
C LEU A 86 0.40 9.43 10.72
N MET A 87 1.21 8.51 11.25
CA MET A 87 1.03 7.99 12.61
C MET A 87 1.25 9.09 13.66
N LEU A 88 2.41 9.76 13.62
CA LEU A 88 2.76 10.80 14.59
C LEU A 88 1.85 12.03 14.45
N GLY A 89 1.60 12.46 13.20
CA GLY A 89 0.68 13.55 12.91
C GLY A 89 -0.74 13.22 13.37
N GLY A 90 -1.22 12.01 13.13
CA GLY A 90 -2.53 11.54 13.58
C GLY A 90 -2.66 11.53 15.11
N ILE A 91 -1.67 10.98 15.83
CA ILE A 91 -1.65 10.94 17.30
C ILE A 91 -1.58 12.35 17.89
N LYS A 92 -0.68 13.20 17.40
CA LYS A 92 -0.54 14.58 17.88
C LYS A 92 -1.76 15.43 17.57
N ALA A 93 -2.32 15.30 16.37
CA ALA A 93 -3.57 15.98 16.00
C ALA A 93 -4.74 15.52 16.88
N TYR A 94 -4.83 14.21 17.18
CA TYR A 94 -5.84 13.66 18.09
C TYR A 94 -5.73 14.22 19.51
N LYS A 95 -4.50 14.47 19.98
CA LYS A 95 -4.20 15.08 21.28
C LYS A 95 -4.34 16.61 21.29
N MET A 96 -4.60 17.23 20.13
CA MET A 96 -4.61 18.68 19.93
C MET A 96 -3.28 19.35 20.34
N ASP A 97 -2.17 18.71 19.98
CA ASP A 97 -0.81 19.29 20.08
C ASP A 97 -0.64 20.33 18.95
N GLU A 98 -0.01 21.47 19.26
CA GLU A 98 0.25 22.59 18.33
C GLU A 98 0.91 22.13 17.03
N ASN A 99 1.85 21.18 17.13
CA ASN A 99 2.57 20.62 15.99
C ASN A 99 1.80 19.50 15.27
N GLY A 100 0.70 19.02 15.85
CA GLY A 100 -0.12 17.94 15.29
C GLY A 100 -0.70 18.31 13.94
N ARG A 101 -1.19 19.55 13.79
CA ARG A 101 -1.75 20.04 12.52
C ARG A 101 -0.71 20.08 11.41
N SER A 102 0.43 20.73 11.65
CA SER A 102 1.49 20.91 10.65
C SER A 102 2.07 19.57 10.20
N LEU A 103 2.30 18.64 11.14
CA LEU A 103 2.75 17.29 10.82
C LEU A 103 1.71 16.51 9.99
N LEU A 104 0.43 16.56 10.35
CA LEU A 104 -0.60 15.83 9.63
C LEU A 104 -0.84 16.39 8.22
N VAL A 105 -0.80 17.71 8.04
CA VAL A 105 -0.83 18.38 6.73
C VAL A 105 0.36 17.95 5.88
N THR A 106 1.57 17.94 6.46
CA THR A 106 2.78 17.47 5.78
C THR A 106 2.66 16.01 5.37
N ALA A 107 2.11 15.16 6.24
CA ALA A 107 1.87 13.74 5.97
C ALA A 107 0.91 13.54 4.79
N PHE A 108 -0.17 14.34 4.70
CA PHE A 108 -1.10 14.28 3.57
C PHE A 108 -0.47 14.70 2.25
N ILE A 109 0.32 15.78 2.24
CA ILE A 109 1.05 16.21 1.03
C ILE A 109 2.03 15.13 0.60
N ALA A 110 2.85 14.64 1.53
CA ALA A 110 3.82 13.59 1.27
C ALA A 110 3.14 12.31 0.76
N GLY A 111 1.97 11.96 1.31
CA GLY A 111 1.15 10.84 0.86
C GLY A 111 0.69 10.98 -0.59
N VAL A 112 0.16 12.13 -0.98
CA VAL A 112 -0.26 12.38 -2.38
C VAL A 112 0.93 12.31 -3.35
N VAL A 113 2.04 12.96 -3.01
CA VAL A 113 3.27 12.94 -3.83
C VAL A 113 3.82 11.52 -3.95
N PHE A 114 3.84 10.76 -2.85
CA PHE A 114 4.29 9.38 -2.84
C PHE A 114 3.44 8.48 -3.74
N GLU A 115 2.11 8.56 -3.64
CA GLU A 115 1.20 7.75 -4.47
C GLU A 115 1.39 8.11 -5.95
N ALA A 116 1.55 9.40 -6.28
CA ALA A 116 1.78 9.86 -7.66
C ALA A 116 3.11 9.35 -8.26
N ILE A 117 4.21 9.43 -7.51
CA ILE A 117 5.53 8.95 -7.95
C ILE A 117 5.54 7.42 -8.08
N SER A 118 4.89 6.72 -7.14
CA SER A 118 4.93 5.26 -7.07
C SER A 118 4.03 4.57 -8.08
N PHE A 119 3.02 5.28 -8.59
CA PHE A 119 2.01 4.73 -9.46
C PHE A 119 2.59 4.09 -10.74
N TYR A 120 3.42 4.82 -11.50
CA TYR A 120 3.94 4.34 -12.78
C TYR A 120 4.85 3.10 -12.65
N PRO A 121 5.87 3.09 -11.75
CA PRO A 121 6.70 1.91 -11.56
C PRO A 121 5.94 0.67 -11.08
N ILE A 122 4.94 0.85 -10.20
CA ILE A 122 4.10 -0.26 -9.73
C ILE A 122 3.35 -0.90 -10.91
N LEU A 123 2.82 -0.08 -11.83
CA LEU A 123 2.18 -0.60 -13.04
C LEU A 123 3.16 -1.38 -13.93
N GLN A 124 4.39 -0.90 -14.12
CA GLN A 124 5.40 -1.57 -14.93
C GLN A 124 5.84 -2.91 -14.33
N ILE A 125 6.05 -2.97 -13.02
CA ILE A 125 6.36 -4.20 -12.29
C ILE A 125 5.19 -5.20 -12.44
N GLN A 126 3.95 -4.73 -12.28
CA GLN A 126 2.76 -5.56 -12.40
C GLN A 126 2.61 -6.12 -13.82
N GLN A 127 2.82 -5.30 -14.86
CA GLN A 127 2.77 -5.74 -16.26
C GLN A 127 3.84 -6.81 -16.56
N SER A 128 5.07 -6.58 -16.11
CA SER A 128 6.16 -7.54 -16.27
C SER A 128 5.86 -8.87 -15.57
N ALA A 129 5.31 -8.81 -14.34
CA ALA A 129 4.90 -9.99 -13.60
C ALA A 129 3.76 -10.75 -14.29
N MET A 130 2.79 -10.04 -14.88
CA MET A 130 1.68 -10.63 -15.62
C MET A 130 2.15 -11.33 -16.89
N GLU A 131 3.07 -10.74 -17.66
CA GLU A 131 3.63 -11.33 -18.87
C GLU A 131 4.31 -12.67 -18.55
N VAL A 132 5.20 -12.67 -17.57
CA VAL A 132 5.92 -13.88 -17.13
C VAL A 132 4.93 -14.90 -16.57
N THR A 133 4.02 -14.52 -15.67
CA THR A 133 3.06 -15.46 -15.07
C THR A 133 2.20 -16.12 -16.14
N THR A 134 1.68 -15.36 -17.11
CA THR A 134 0.84 -15.90 -18.19
C THR A 134 1.61 -16.89 -19.06
N LYS A 135 2.88 -16.59 -19.39
CA LYS A 135 3.76 -17.47 -20.17
C LYS A 135 3.99 -18.81 -19.49
N TYR A 136 4.32 -18.79 -18.19
CA TYR A 136 4.64 -20.01 -17.45
C TYR A 136 3.41 -20.79 -16.98
N GLN A 137 2.29 -20.12 -16.75
CA GLN A 137 1.05 -20.78 -16.33
C GLN A 137 0.55 -21.77 -17.38
N LYS A 138 0.66 -21.42 -18.68
CA LYS A 138 0.36 -22.36 -19.78
C LYS A 138 1.24 -23.62 -19.70
N ARG A 139 2.55 -23.44 -19.56
CA ARG A 139 3.52 -24.54 -19.40
C ARG A 139 3.25 -25.40 -18.16
N ILE A 140 2.85 -24.79 -17.04
CA ILE A 140 2.49 -25.52 -15.81
C ILE A 140 1.22 -26.36 -16.02
N MET A 141 0.21 -25.82 -16.71
CA MET A 141 -1.02 -26.57 -17.01
C MET A 141 -0.73 -27.77 -17.90
N GLU A 142 0.02 -27.57 -18.98
CA GLU A 142 0.44 -28.65 -19.88
C GLU A 142 1.24 -29.73 -19.13
N ALA A 143 2.15 -29.33 -18.23
CA ALA A 143 2.96 -30.26 -17.45
C ALA A 143 2.16 -31.04 -16.38
N LYS A 144 0.98 -30.54 -15.97
CA LYS A 144 0.09 -31.20 -15.00
C LYS A 144 -0.96 -32.09 -15.65
N GLN A 145 -1.20 -31.96 -16.96
CA GLN A 145 -2.15 -32.82 -17.67
C GLN A 145 -1.61 -34.26 -17.72
N PRO A 146 -2.45 -35.28 -17.42
CA PRO A 146 -2.06 -36.67 -17.61
C PRO A 146 -1.74 -36.95 -19.09
N PRO A 147 -0.82 -37.88 -19.41
CA PRO A 147 -0.49 -38.22 -20.79
C PRO A 147 -1.73 -38.59 -21.60
N GLY A 148 -1.95 -37.93 -22.74
CA GLY A 148 -3.09 -38.18 -23.63
C GLY A 148 -4.38 -37.43 -23.29
N THR A 149 -4.39 -36.63 -22.23
CA THR A 149 -5.51 -35.73 -21.89
C THR A 149 -5.12 -34.30 -22.24
N HIS A 150 -5.88 -33.67 -23.13
CA HIS A 150 -5.82 -32.24 -23.36
C HIS A 150 -7.03 -31.58 -22.67
N LEU A 151 -6.84 -30.39 -22.10
CA LEU A 151 -7.99 -29.57 -21.70
C LEU A 151 -8.86 -29.35 -22.94
N SER A 152 -10.19 -29.43 -22.77
CA SER A 152 -11.09 -29.04 -23.85
C SER A 152 -10.84 -27.57 -24.19
N PRO A 153 -10.98 -27.14 -25.46
CA PRO A 153 -10.83 -25.74 -25.84
C PRO A 153 -11.72 -24.79 -25.02
N GLU A 154 -12.89 -25.29 -24.59
CA GLU A 154 -13.80 -24.57 -23.70
C GLU A 154 -13.22 -24.37 -22.29
N ALA A 155 -12.61 -25.41 -21.70
CA ALA A 155 -11.98 -25.30 -20.39
C ALA A 155 -10.76 -24.36 -20.39
N GLU A 156 -9.97 -24.37 -21.47
CA GLU A 156 -8.86 -23.42 -21.65
C GLU A 156 -9.36 -21.97 -21.74
N ALA A 157 -10.42 -21.73 -22.51
CA ALA A 157 -11.02 -20.40 -22.63
C ALA A 157 -11.59 -19.90 -21.30
N ILE A 158 -12.27 -20.75 -20.55
CA ILE A 158 -12.80 -20.42 -19.21
C ILE A 158 -11.64 -20.07 -18.26
N PHE A 159 -10.57 -20.88 -18.26
CA PHE A 159 -9.42 -20.65 -17.38
C PHE A 159 -8.68 -19.35 -17.72
N GLU A 160 -8.44 -19.08 -19.01
CA GLU A 160 -7.81 -17.84 -19.46
C GLU A 160 -8.71 -16.63 -19.15
N GLY A 161 -10.03 -16.76 -19.34
CA GLY A 161 -11.01 -15.75 -18.99
C GLY A 161 -11.03 -15.44 -17.49
N ALA A 162 -11.06 -16.47 -16.64
CA ALA A 162 -11.04 -16.31 -15.18
C ALA A 162 -9.74 -15.65 -14.70
N MET A 163 -8.59 -16.05 -15.24
CA MET A 163 -7.29 -15.45 -14.93
C MET A 163 -7.27 -13.96 -15.30
N LYS A 164 -7.64 -13.61 -16.53
CA LYS A 164 -7.72 -12.21 -16.99
C LYS A 164 -8.69 -11.39 -16.13
N ALA A 165 -9.86 -11.94 -15.79
CA ALA A 165 -10.85 -11.28 -14.95
C ALA A 165 -10.30 -11.01 -13.54
N SER A 166 -9.64 -11.99 -12.91
CA SER A 166 -9.01 -11.82 -11.59
C SER A 166 -7.91 -10.76 -11.59
N LEU A 167 -7.10 -10.69 -12.65
CA LEU A 167 -6.05 -9.68 -12.80
C LEU A 167 -6.65 -8.29 -12.98
N MET A 168 -7.69 -8.15 -13.83
CA MET A 168 -8.41 -6.88 -13.98
C MET A 168 -9.08 -6.45 -12.69
N LEU A 169 -9.70 -7.36 -11.95
CA LEU A 169 -10.32 -7.07 -10.66
C LEU A 169 -9.26 -6.60 -9.66
N GLY A 170 -8.12 -7.28 -9.57
CA GLY A 170 -7.00 -6.88 -8.72
C GLY A 170 -6.50 -5.48 -9.06
N LEU A 171 -6.37 -5.17 -10.35
CA LEU A 171 -5.98 -3.84 -10.83
C LEU A 171 -7.03 -2.78 -10.45
N LEU A 172 -8.31 -3.03 -10.68
CA LEU A 172 -9.40 -2.11 -10.32
C LEU A 172 -9.45 -1.83 -8.81
N VAL A 173 -9.26 -2.87 -7.99
CA VAL A 173 -9.19 -2.70 -6.52
C VAL A 173 -7.97 -1.86 -6.14
N ALA A 174 -6.81 -2.10 -6.75
CA ALA A 174 -5.61 -1.29 -6.50
C ALA A 174 -5.82 0.18 -6.86
N PHE A 175 -6.42 0.46 -8.03
CA PHE A 175 -6.79 1.81 -8.44
C PHE A 175 -7.79 2.45 -7.49
N GLY A 176 -8.84 1.73 -7.09
CA GLY A 176 -9.84 2.20 -6.14
C GLY A 176 -9.22 2.57 -4.80
N LEU A 177 -8.27 1.77 -4.30
CA LEU A 177 -7.56 2.05 -3.06
C LEU A 177 -6.64 3.27 -3.18
N ILE A 178 -5.94 3.45 -4.30
CA ILE A 178 -5.12 4.64 -4.54
C ILE A 178 -6.02 5.89 -4.59
N ALA A 179 -7.11 5.84 -5.37
CA ALA A 179 -8.06 6.94 -5.49
C ALA A 179 -8.69 7.30 -4.13
N LEU A 180 -9.04 6.30 -3.32
CA LEU A 180 -9.59 6.49 -1.98
C LEU A 180 -8.60 7.18 -1.05
N LYS A 181 -7.33 6.75 -1.04
CA LYS A 181 -6.28 7.38 -0.22
C LYS A 181 -5.99 8.80 -0.66
N VAL A 182 -5.84 9.03 -1.97
CA VAL A 182 -5.61 10.39 -2.51
C VAL A 182 -6.77 11.30 -2.14
N SER A 183 -8.02 10.83 -2.29
CA SER A 183 -9.21 11.57 -1.86
C SER A 183 -9.17 11.90 -0.37
N PHE A 184 -8.81 10.92 0.48
CA PHE A 184 -8.66 11.13 1.91
C PHE A 184 -7.57 12.16 2.24
N TYR A 185 -6.39 12.07 1.62
CA TYR A 185 -5.29 13.02 1.86
C TYR A 185 -5.64 14.43 1.39
N THR A 186 -6.26 14.57 0.21
CA THR A 186 -6.68 15.87 -0.32
C THR A 186 -7.78 16.50 0.55
N TYR A 187 -8.78 15.71 0.94
CA TYR A 187 -9.83 16.16 1.85
C TYR A 187 -9.26 16.55 3.22
N GLY A 188 -8.40 15.71 3.79
CA GLY A 188 -7.72 15.96 5.06
C GLY A 188 -6.89 17.25 5.00
N PHE A 189 -6.12 17.45 3.94
CA PHE A 189 -5.34 18.67 3.70
C PHE A 189 -6.24 19.91 3.68
N TYR A 190 -7.34 19.90 2.91
CA TYR A 190 -8.26 21.02 2.84
C TYR A 190 -8.95 21.28 4.18
N TYR A 191 -9.40 20.22 4.85
CA TYR A 191 -10.09 20.32 6.13
C TYR A 191 -9.19 20.91 7.23
N MET A 192 -7.93 20.46 7.35
CA MET A 192 -6.99 20.95 8.36
C MET A 192 -6.59 22.42 8.18
N ARG A 193 -6.88 23.01 7.01
CA ARG A 193 -6.64 24.43 6.72
C ARG A 193 -7.85 25.33 6.99
N LYS A 194 -9.00 24.78 7.38
CA LYS A 194 -10.17 25.61 7.73
C LYS A 194 -9.86 26.49 8.94
N PRO A 195 -10.21 27.80 8.93
CA PRO A 195 -9.88 28.73 10.02
C PRO A 195 -10.32 28.24 11.41
N GLN A 196 -11.49 27.61 11.47
CA GLN A 196 -12.02 27.01 12.71
C GLN A 196 -11.09 25.94 13.27
N VAL A 197 -10.49 25.11 12.41
CA VAL A 197 -9.54 24.07 12.85
C VAL A 197 -8.23 24.72 13.25
N VAL A 198 -7.76 25.74 12.53
CA VAL A 198 -6.55 26.49 12.86
C VAL A 198 -6.65 27.11 14.27
N ALA A 199 -7.76 27.79 14.55
CA ALA A 199 -8.03 28.41 15.84
C ALA A 199 -8.03 27.39 17.01
N LEU A 200 -8.42 26.13 16.78
CA LEU A 200 -8.36 25.09 17.82
C LEU A 200 -6.92 24.76 18.25
N TYR A 201 -5.97 24.85 17.33
CA TYR A 201 -4.56 24.56 17.63
C TYR A 201 -3.83 25.80 18.18
N GLU A 202 -4.22 27.01 17.78
CA GLU A 202 -3.65 28.28 18.28
C GLU A 202 -4.22 28.69 19.64
N GLY A 203 -5.48 28.39 19.93
CA GLY A 203 -6.11 28.75 21.21
C GLY A 203 -5.53 28.05 22.43
N ARG A 204 -4.81 26.93 22.24
CA ARG A 204 -4.12 26.21 23.31
C ARG A 204 -2.69 26.68 23.58
N SER A 205 -2.07 27.38 22.64
CA SER A 205 -0.70 27.87 22.79
C SER A 205 -0.62 29.15 23.64
N ASN A 206 -1.77 29.73 24.02
CA ASN A 206 -1.82 30.90 24.90
C ASN A 206 -2.16 30.49 26.35
N PRO A 207 -1.18 30.45 27.28
CA PRO A 207 -1.37 29.98 28.66
C PRO A 207 -2.30 30.87 29.49
N GLU A 208 -2.52 32.13 29.10
CA GLU A 208 -3.40 33.07 29.83
C GLU A 208 -4.86 32.60 29.83
N ASN A 209 -5.33 32.00 28.73
CA ASN A 209 -6.69 31.45 28.63
C ASN A 209 -6.91 30.19 29.49
N PHE A 210 -5.83 29.53 29.94
CA PHE A 210 -5.92 28.30 30.74
C PHE A 210 -6.10 28.60 32.23
N LEU A 211 -5.68 29.79 32.70
CA LEU A 211 -5.85 30.20 34.09
C LEU A 211 -7.27 30.70 34.37
N GLU A 212 -7.92 31.37 33.42
CA GLU A 212 -9.33 31.78 33.55
C GLU A 212 -10.29 30.58 33.59
N GLU A 213 -10.00 29.48 32.86
CA GLU A 213 -10.84 28.27 32.89
C GLU A 213 -10.68 27.41 34.17
N VAL A 214 -9.69 27.69 35.03
CA VAL A 214 -9.49 26.96 36.31
C VAL A 214 -10.10 27.72 37.50
N GLU A 215 -10.42 29.01 37.32
CA GLU A 215 -11.05 29.84 38.36
C GLU A 215 -12.59 29.88 38.31
N GLU A 216 -13.22 29.30 37.27
CA GLU A 216 -14.68 29.03 37.20
C GLU A 216 -15.04 27.57 37.54
#